data_AF-A0A534VJW1-F1
#
_entry.id   AF-A0A534VJW1-F1
#
_cell.length_a   1.000
_cell.length_b   1.000
_cell.length_c   1.000
_cell.angle_alpha   90.00
_cell.angle_beta   90.00
_cell.angle_gamma   90.00
#
_symmetry.space_group_name_H-M   'P 1'
#
loop_
_entity.id
_entity.type
_entity.pdbx_description
1 polymer ?
#
loop_
_entity_poly.entity_id
_entity_poly.type
_entity_poly.pdbx_seq_one_letter_code
_entity_poly.pdbx_strand_id
1 'polypeptide(L)' 'NFVLVRVGEGARVYEALLREGVIVRPMDVYGFPAHVRVTVGLPEENARFVEALGRVLGGGSR' A
#
# COMPACT_ATOMS: atom_id res chain seq x y z
N ASN A 1 12.40 -4.51 -8.99
CA ASN A 1 12.48 -5.08 -7.62
C ASN A 1 11.21 -4.79 -6.87
N PHE A 2 10.81 -5.62 -5.88
CA PHE A 2 9.58 -5.40 -5.11
C PHE A 2 9.76 -5.82 -3.65
N VAL A 3 8.88 -5.31 -2.80
CA VAL A 3 8.76 -5.67 -1.38
C VAL A 3 7.32 -6.06 -1.05
N LEU A 4 7.17 -6.98 -0.10
CA LEU A 4 5.87 -7.34 0.47
C LEU A 4 5.69 -6.57 1.78
N VAL A 5 4.60 -5.83 1.93
CA VAL A 5 4.35 -4.99 3.11
C VAL A 5 3.06 -5.45 3.77
N ARG A 6 3.11 -5.76 5.07
CA ARG A 6 1.93 -6.07 5.88
C ARG A 6 1.22 -4.77 6.25
N VAL A 7 -0.06 -4.65 5.90
CA VAL A 7 -0.87 -3.42 6.07
C VAL A 7 -2.22 -3.67 6.77
N GLY A 8 -2.47 -4.89 7.24
CA GLY A 8 -3.72 -5.25 7.93
C GLY A 8 -4.80 -5.68 6.94
N GLU A 9 -5.54 -4.74 6.35
CA GLU A 9 -6.56 -5.05 5.34
C GLU A 9 -6.04 -4.70 3.93
N GLY A 10 -5.35 -5.64 3.28
CA GLY A 10 -4.64 -5.39 2.02
C GLY A 10 -5.52 -4.84 0.89
N ALA A 11 -6.73 -5.39 0.73
CA ALA A 11 -7.69 -4.92 -0.28
C ALA A 11 -8.19 -3.49 0.02
N ARG A 12 -8.52 -3.19 1.29
CA ARG A 12 -8.96 -1.85 1.71
C ARG A 12 -7.85 -0.81 1.53
N VAL A 13 -6.62 -1.17 1.90
CA VAL A 13 -5.45 -0.29 1.76
C VAL A 13 -5.12 -0.06 0.29
N TYR A 14 -5.24 -1.08 -0.57
CA TYR A 14 -5.12 -0.93 -2.02
C TYR A 14 -6.12 0.11 -2.57
N GLU A 15 -7.41 -0.03 -2.26
CA GLU A 15 -8.45 0.91 -2.72
C GLU A 15 -8.21 2.34 -2.21
N ALA A 16 -7.75 2.49 -0.97
CA ALA A 16 -7.43 3.80 -0.40
C ALA A 16 -6.20 4.44 -1.06
N LEU A 17 -5.14 3.67 -1.31
CA LEU A 17 -3.96 4.15 -2.03
C LEU A 17 -4.27 4.48 -3.49
N LEU A 18 -5.16 3.71 -4.13
CA LEU A 18 -5.61 3.98 -5.49
C LEU A 18 -6.24 5.39 -5.61
N ARG A 19 -7.02 5.81 -4.60
CA ARG A 19 -7.62 7.16 -4.53
C ARG A 19 -6.58 8.27 -4.32
N GLU A 20 -5.45 7.97 -3.68
CA GLU A 20 -4.29 8.85 -3.55
C GLU A 20 -3.41 8.89 -4.84
N GLY A 21 -3.80 8.14 -5.88
CA GLY A 21 -3.05 8.00 -7.13
C GLY A 21 -1.80 7.14 -6.99
N VAL A 22 -1.76 6.24 -6.00
CA VAL A 22 -0.65 5.30 -5.75
C VAL A 22 -1.14 3.88 -5.98
N ILE A 23 -0.65 3.23 -7.03
CA ILE A 23 -1.09 1.87 -7.41
C ILE A 23 -0.15 0.84 -6.77
N VAL A 24 -0.71 0.00 -5.91
CA VAL A 24 -0.05 -1.20 -5.37
C VAL A 24 -0.81 -2.46 -5.79
N ARG A 25 -0.26 -3.64 -5.53
CA ARG A 25 -0.98 -4.90 -5.82
C ARG A 25 -1.40 -5.58 -4.51
N PRO A 26 -2.71 -5.77 -4.25
CA PRO A 26 -3.13 -6.62 -3.15
C PRO A 26 -2.70 -8.07 -3.42
N MET A 27 -2.39 -8.81 -2.36
CA MET A 27 -1.84 -10.17 -2.43
C MET A 27 -2.81 -11.22 -1.85
N ASP A 28 -4.08 -10.87 -1.74
CA ASP A 28 -5.19 -11.73 -1.34
C ASP A 28 -5.30 -12.98 -2.22
N VAL A 29 -5.22 -12.82 -3.55
CA VAL A 29 -5.24 -13.94 -4.52
C VAL A 29 -4.07 -14.92 -4.35
N TYR A 30 -3.02 -14.52 -3.64
CA TYR A 30 -1.85 -15.35 -3.34
C TYR A 30 -1.83 -15.84 -1.87
N GLY A 31 -2.92 -15.70 -1.13
CA GLY A 31 -3.03 -16.14 0.26
C GLY A 31 -2.47 -15.16 1.29
N PHE A 32 -2.19 -13.91 0.91
CA PHE A 32 -1.68 -12.86 1.80
C PHE A 32 -2.68 -11.70 1.92
N PRO A 33 -3.87 -11.90 2.51
CA PRO A 33 -4.93 -10.88 2.56
C PRO A 33 -4.53 -9.62 3.34
N ALA A 34 -3.56 -9.76 4.25
CA ALA A 34 -3.03 -8.64 5.04
C ALA A 34 -1.85 -7.90 4.42
N HIS A 35 -1.49 -8.21 3.16
CA HIS A 35 -0.31 -7.66 2.52
C HIS A 35 -0.62 -7.02 1.17
N VAL A 36 0.21 -6.04 0.83
CA VAL A 36 0.33 -5.48 -0.51
C VAL A 36 1.74 -5.68 -1.01
N ARG A 37 1.90 -5.88 -2.32
CA ARG A 37 3.19 -5.88 -3.00
C ARG A 37 3.43 -4.50 -3.60
N VAL A 38 4.57 -3.92 -3.27
CA VAL A 38 5.01 -2.61 -3.73
C VAL A 38 6.24 -2.80 -4.61
N THR A 39 6.19 -2.26 -5.83
CA THR A 39 7.37 -2.21 -6.71
C THR A 39 8.25 -1.06 -6.24
N VAL A 40 9.56 -1.30 -6.10
CA VAL A 40 10.51 -0.25 -5.75
C VAL A 40 10.80 0.56 -7.02
N GLY A 41 10.41 1.83 -6.99
CA GLY A 41 10.58 2.80 -8.08
C GLY A 41 11.71 3.80 -7.79
N LEU A 42 11.60 4.96 -8.43
CA LEU A 42 12.48 6.11 -8.19
C LEU A 42 12.31 6.65 -6.75
N PRO A 43 13.31 7.35 -6.19
CA PRO A 43 13.23 7.93 -4.85
C PRO A 43 11.98 8.78 -4.61
N GLU A 44 11.55 9.56 -5.60
CA GLU A 44 10.38 10.44 -5.52
C GLU A 44 9.07 9.66 -5.49
N GLU A 45 8.99 8.56 -6.25
CA GLU A 45 7.85 7.64 -6.24
C GLU A 45 7.74 6.93 -4.88
N ASN A 46 8.87 6.51 -4.33
CA ASN A 46 8.95 5.87 -3.02
C ASN A 46 8.54 6.84 -1.90
N ALA A 47 8.96 8.11 -1.97
CA ALA A 47 8.55 9.16 -1.03
C ALA A 47 7.04 9.39 -1.09
N ARG A 48 6.47 9.54 -2.29
CA ARG A 48 5.02 9.69 -2.51
C ARG A 48 4.24 8.50 -1.95
N PHE A 49 4.73 7.27 -2.14
CA PHE A 49 4.12 6.06 -1.57
C PHE A 49 4.09 6.11 -0.04
N VAL A 50 5.21 6.45 0.61
CA VAL A 50 5.30 6.50 2.09
C VAL A 50 4.35 7.55 2.65
N GLU A 51 4.26 8.72 2.04
CA GLU A 51 3.33 9.78 2.47
C GLU A 51 1.87 9.36 2.31
N ALA A 52 1.49 8.78 1.15
CA ALA A 52 0.15 8.29 0.92
C ALA A 52 -0.22 7.15 1.89
N LEU A 53 0.70 6.22 2.14
CA LEU A 53 0.51 5.14 3.11
C LEU A 53 0.30 5.70 4.52
N GLY A 54 1.06 6.71 4.92
CA GLY A 54 0.90 7.42 6.18
C GLY A 54 -0.51 8.03 6.34
N ARG A 55 -1.05 8.66 5.28
CA ARG A 55 -2.43 9.19 5.29
C ARG A 55 -3.48 8.09 5.39
N VAL A 56 -3.32 7.01 4.61
CA VAL A 56 -4.25 5.87 4.57
C VAL A 56 -4.30 5.13 5.91
N LEU A 57 -3.16 4.89 6.55
CA LEU A 57 -3.08 4.16 7.81
C LEU A 57 -3.32 5.06 9.04
N GLY A 58 -2.89 6.32 8.99
CA GLY A 58 -3.02 7.28 10.09
C GLY A 58 -4.43 7.82 10.31
N GLY A 59 -5.32 7.71 9.31
CA GLY A 59 -6.73 8.10 9.42
C GLY A 59 -7.61 7.15 10.25
N GLY A 60 -7.05 6.05 10.77
CA GLY A 60 -7.76 4.99 11.51
C GLY A 60 -7.50 4.95 13.01
N SER A 61 -7.04 6.03 13.64
CA SER A 61 -6.91 6.09 15.11
C SER A 61 -8.22 6.56 15.74
N ARG A 62 -9.14 5.60 15.98
CA ARG A 62 -10.16 5.61 17.03
C ARG A 62 -10.43 4.18 17.48
#